data_AF-A0A2V9G058-F1
#
_entry.id   AF-A0A2V9G058-F1
#
_cell.length_a   1.000
_cell.length_b   1.000
_cell.length_c   1.000
_cell.angle_alpha   90.00
_cell.angle_beta   90.00
_cell.angle_gamma   90.00
#
_symmetry.space_group_name_H-M   'P 1'
#
loop_
_entity.id
_entity.type
_entity.pdbx_description
1 polymer ?
#
loop_
_entity_poly.entity_id
_entity_poly.type
_entity_poly.pdbx_seq_one_letter_code
_entity_poly.pdbx_strand_id
1 'polypeptide(L)'
;SRSGEALGLQWGDIDFDHKCIQIRRSAWYGKVQSIKSKKSAAPVTLPDPLAVVLSQYKEECKPNAQGFLFVTRNGRPPSSNKVVEYRLWPILDALDIPRCGLHAFRHSVASFIVDAGYAPEVAQQQLRHSNAQTTLGYIHLRGGITEQAMADIANSLKLDVVGRNSGKRSQYIQ
;
A
#
# COMPACT_ATOMS: atom_id res chain seq x y z
N SER A 1 -2.31 12.33 -2.84
CA SER A 1 -2.69 11.01 -3.39
C SER A 1 -2.36 9.93 -2.38
N ARG A 2 -3.02 8.75 -2.44
CA ARG A 2 -2.69 7.60 -1.56
C ARG A 2 -1.30 7.04 -1.77
N SER A 3 -0.79 7.14 -3.00
CA SER A 3 0.62 6.86 -3.29
C SER A 3 1.53 7.74 -2.43
N GLY A 4 1.19 9.01 -2.22
CA GLY A 4 1.92 9.87 -1.30
C GLY A 4 1.84 9.41 0.16
N GLU A 5 0.69 8.93 0.63
CA GLU A 5 0.55 8.36 1.99
C GLU A 5 1.48 7.15 2.16
N ALA A 6 1.45 6.19 1.23
CA ALA A 6 2.32 5.01 1.27
C ALA A 6 3.82 5.39 1.23
N LEU A 7 4.19 6.34 0.37
CA LEU A 7 5.57 6.82 0.26
C LEU A 7 6.02 7.67 1.47
N GLY A 8 5.06 8.16 2.26
CA GLY A 8 5.32 8.88 3.51
C GLY A 8 5.42 7.99 4.74
N LEU A 9 5.17 6.68 4.64
CA LEU A 9 5.19 5.79 5.80
C LEU A 9 6.57 5.68 6.42
N GLN A 10 6.59 5.69 7.74
CA GLN A 10 7.75 5.38 8.58
C GLN A 10 7.52 4.07 9.34
N TRP A 11 8.60 3.41 9.75
CA TRP A 11 8.49 2.15 10.51
C TRP A 11 7.72 2.30 11.82
N GLY A 12 7.83 3.48 12.46
CA GLY A 12 7.04 3.80 13.66
C GLY A 12 5.56 4.06 13.41
N ASP A 13 5.10 4.03 12.16
CA ASP A 13 3.68 4.10 11.80
C ASP A 13 3.02 2.71 11.73
N ILE A 14 3.80 1.63 11.76
CA ILE A 14 3.29 0.25 11.66
C ILE A 14 3.28 -0.39 13.03
N ASP A 15 2.09 -0.84 13.44
CA ASP A 15 1.87 -1.60 14.66
C ASP A 15 1.58 -3.06 14.28
N PHE A 16 2.60 -3.90 14.41
CA PHE A 16 2.50 -5.32 14.09
C PHE A 16 1.69 -6.09 15.14
N ASP A 17 1.69 -5.65 16.40
CA ASP A 17 0.99 -6.30 17.51
C ASP A 17 -0.53 -6.07 17.39
N HIS A 18 -0.92 -4.83 17.11
CA HIS A 18 -2.33 -4.44 16.92
C HIS A 18 -2.78 -4.52 15.45
N LYS A 19 -1.94 -5.05 14.55
CA LYS A 19 -2.21 -5.23 13.12
C LYS A 19 -2.81 -3.98 12.46
N CYS A 20 -2.17 -2.82 12.64
CA CYS A 20 -2.66 -1.57 12.04
C CYS A 20 -1.53 -0.66 11.55
N ILE A 21 -1.87 0.22 10.60
CA ILE A 21 -0.98 1.23 10.02
C ILE A 21 -1.57 2.62 10.26
N GLN A 22 -0.80 3.47 10.92
CA GLN A 22 -1.17 4.84 11.26
C GLN A 22 -0.72 5.81 10.15
N ILE A 23 -1.66 6.33 9.37
CA ILE A 23 -1.31 7.30 8.32
C ILE A 23 -1.10 8.69 8.92
N ARG A 24 0.16 9.05 9.21
CA ARG A 24 0.50 10.34 9.86
C ARG A 24 0.96 11.43 8.89
N ARG A 25 1.41 11.05 7.70
CA ARG A 25 2.04 11.96 6.73
C ARG A 25 1.89 11.45 5.30
N SER A 26 2.18 12.32 4.36
CA SER A 26 2.28 11.97 2.93
C SER A 26 3.58 12.52 2.34
N ALA A 27 4.03 11.96 1.23
CA ALA A 27 5.18 12.46 0.47
C ALA A 27 4.76 12.85 -0.96
N TRP A 28 5.23 14.01 -1.41
CA TRP A 28 5.00 14.51 -2.77
C TRP A 28 6.29 15.08 -3.33
N TYR A 29 6.75 14.56 -4.49
CA TYR A 29 8.07 14.89 -5.07
C TYR A 29 9.22 14.84 -4.06
N GLY A 30 9.23 13.82 -3.19
CA GLY A 30 10.26 13.63 -2.16
C GLY A 30 10.24 14.63 -1.01
N LYS A 31 9.18 15.46 -0.92
CA LYS A 31 8.92 16.34 0.23
C LYS A 31 7.79 15.76 1.08
N VAL A 32 8.03 15.69 2.38
CA VAL A 32 7.03 15.28 3.36
C VAL A 32 6.01 16.40 3.55
N GLN A 33 4.74 16.05 3.56
CA GLN A 33 3.61 16.93 3.82
C GLN A 33 2.78 16.34 4.95
N SER A 34 2.39 17.19 5.90
CA SER A 34 1.38 16.83 6.91
C SER A 34 0.03 16.58 6.23
N ILE A 35 -0.70 15.55 6.66
CA ILE A 35 -2.04 15.28 6.14
C ILE A 35 -3.00 16.42 6.49
N LYS A 36 -3.75 16.90 5.48
CA LYS A 36 -4.56 18.13 5.55
C LYS A 36 -5.91 17.97 6.28
N SER A 37 -6.23 16.82 6.89
CA SER A 37 -7.57 16.57 7.46
C SER A 37 -7.61 15.50 8.56
N LYS A 38 -8.36 15.78 9.63
CA LYS A 38 -8.68 14.88 10.76
C LYS A 38 -9.34 13.55 10.32
N LYS A 39 -10.08 13.53 9.19
CA LYS A 39 -10.69 12.29 8.64
C LYS A 39 -9.67 11.30 8.08
N SER A 40 -8.45 11.76 7.76
CA SER A 40 -7.34 10.91 7.33
C SER A 40 -6.51 10.36 8.51
N ALA A 41 -6.94 10.54 9.76
CA ALA A 41 -6.20 9.99 10.91
C ALA A 41 -6.60 8.56 11.29
N ALA A 42 -7.68 8.01 10.70
CA ALA A 42 -8.10 6.64 11.02
C ALA A 42 -7.04 5.62 10.53
N PRO A 43 -6.65 4.65 11.39
CA PRO A 43 -5.72 3.59 11.02
C PRO A 43 -6.29 2.69 9.91
N VAL A 44 -5.39 2.08 9.16
CA VAL A 44 -5.71 1.06 8.17
C VAL A 44 -5.32 -0.30 8.73
N THR A 45 -6.15 -1.32 8.54
CA THR A 45 -5.83 -2.70 8.92
C THR A 45 -4.55 -3.16 8.21
N LEU A 46 -3.68 -3.87 8.93
CA LEU A 46 -2.52 -4.56 8.38
C LEU A 46 -2.87 -6.06 8.23
N PRO A 47 -3.17 -6.55 7.02
CA PRO A 47 -3.41 -7.97 6.80
C PRO A 47 -2.14 -8.79 7.09
N ASP A 48 -2.30 -10.02 7.58
CA ASP A 48 -1.17 -10.89 7.93
C ASP A 48 -0.18 -11.12 6.78
N PRO A 49 -0.61 -11.34 5.53
CA PRO A 49 0.33 -11.46 4.41
C PRO A 49 1.17 -10.20 4.20
N LEU A 50 0.57 -9.02 4.38
CA LEU A 50 1.29 -7.75 4.29
C LEU A 50 2.25 -7.57 5.48
N ALA A 51 1.87 -8.00 6.68
CA ALA A 51 2.73 -7.98 7.85
C ALA A 51 4.00 -8.82 7.60
N VAL A 52 3.85 -10.04 7.06
CA VAL A 52 4.99 -10.91 6.70
C VAL A 52 5.92 -10.23 5.70
N VAL A 53 5.36 -9.68 4.61
CA VAL A 53 6.14 -8.98 3.57
C VAL A 53 6.87 -7.76 4.15
N LEU A 54 6.21 -6.97 5.01
CA LEU A 54 6.84 -5.80 5.63
C LEU A 54 7.93 -6.19 6.63
N SER A 55 7.76 -7.28 7.38
CA SER A 55 8.79 -7.79 8.30
C SER A 55 10.04 -8.22 7.54
N GLN A 56 9.88 -9.00 6.47
CA GLN A 56 11.00 -9.41 5.60
C GLN A 56 11.67 -8.19 4.95
N TYR A 57 10.86 -7.25 4.44
CA TYR A 57 11.39 -6.02 3.86
C TYR A 57 12.20 -5.21 4.89
N LYS A 58 11.80 -5.19 6.16
CA LYS A 58 12.51 -4.48 7.23
C LYS A 58 13.92 -5.03 7.45
N GLU A 59 14.11 -6.35 7.33
CA GLU A 59 15.41 -7.00 7.47
C GLU A 59 16.35 -6.69 6.30
N GLU A 60 15.81 -6.59 5.08
CA GLU A 60 16.59 -6.31 3.88
C GLU A 60 16.86 -4.81 3.64
N CYS A 61 15.98 -3.94 4.13
CA CYS A 61 16.07 -2.52 3.86
C CYS A 61 17.22 -1.87 4.62
N LYS A 62 17.89 -0.90 3.99
CA LYS A 62 18.90 -0.09 4.69
C LYS A 62 18.20 0.91 5.61
N PRO A 63 18.52 0.95 6.92
CA PRO A 63 18.01 1.96 7.81
C PRO A 63 18.34 3.36 7.31
N ASN A 64 17.43 4.29 7.52
CA ASN A 64 17.63 5.71 7.25
C ASN A 64 17.30 6.53 8.50
N ALA A 65 17.96 7.68 8.65
CA ALA A 65 17.86 8.52 9.85
C ALA A 65 16.42 8.96 10.17
N GLN A 66 15.54 9.02 9.17
CA GLN A 66 14.15 9.46 9.32
C GLN A 66 13.17 8.30 9.47
N GLY A 67 13.63 7.06 9.41
CA GLY A 67 12.82 5.86 9.58
C GLY A 67 11.79 5.59 8.49
N PHE A 68 11.92 6.17 7.29
CA PHE A 68 11.00 5.93 6.17
C PHE A 68 11.11 4.49 5.66
N LEU A 69 9.98 3.90 5.24
CA LEU A 69 9.98 2.59 4.59
C LEU A 69 10.72 2.66 3.25
N PHE A 70 10.37 3.64 2.42
CA PHE A 70 10.88 3.78 1.06
C PHE A 70 11.73 5.05 0.95
N VAL A 71 13.00 4.90 0.60
CA VAL A 71 13.91 6.03 0.39
C VAL A 71 14.71 5.89 -0.91
N THR A 72 14.99 7.04 -1.50
CA THR A 72 15.99 7.19 -2.56
C THR A 72 17.41 7.15 -1.97
N ARG A 73 18.44 7.11 -2.84
CA ARG A 73 19.84 7.20 -2.43
C ARG A 73 20.15 8.42 -1.56
N ASN A 74 19.37 9.49 -1.69
CA ASN A 74 19.53 10.73 -0.94
C ASN A 74 18.75 10.74 0.39
N GLY A 75 18.23 9.60 0.84
CA GLY A 75 17.50 9.47 2.10
C GLY A 75 16.10 10.10 2.11
N ARG A 76 15.58 10.50 0.95
CA ARG A 76 14.26 11.12 0.81
C ARG A 76 13.24 10.11 0.27
N PRO A 77 11.95 10.22 0.64
CA PRO A 77 10.89 9.49 -0.04
C PRO A 77 10.98 9.64 -1.56
N PRO A 78 10.71 8.59 -2.34
CA PRO A 78 10.73 8.70 -3.80
C PRO A 78 9.53 9.53 -4.30
N SER A 79 9.65 10.07 -5.51
CA SER A 79 8.50 10.66 -6.20
C SER A 79 7.62 9.55 -6.78
N SER A 80 6.30 9.63 -6.61
CA SER A 80 5.36 8.63 -7.14
C SER A 80 5.49 8.44 -8.64
N ASN A 81 5.71 9.52 -9.40
CA ASN A 81 5.87 9.44 -10.86
C ASN A 81 7.12 8.64 -11.23
N LYS A 82 8.19 8.80 -10.44
CA LYS A 82 9.45 8.09 -10.66
C LYS A 82 9.36 6.62 -10.24
N VAL A 83 8.55 6.31 -9.23
CA VAL A 83 8.21 4.91 -8.89
C VAL A 83 7.42 4.27 -10.04
N VAL A 84 6.43 4.97 -10.59
CA VAL A 84 5.65 4.47 -11.73
C VAL A 84 6.55 4.22 -12.94
N GLU A 85 7.31 5.24 -13.35
CA GLU A 85 8.13 5.21 -14.56
C GLU A 85 9.27 4.18 -14.50
N TYR A 86 9.99 4.10 -13.38
CA TYR A 86 11.21 3.28 -13.28
C TYR A 86 11.04 1.95 -12.55
N ARG A 87 9.86 1.67 -11.99
CA ARG A 87 9.58 0.40 -11.31
C ARG A 87 8.31 -0.26 -11.84
N LEU A 88 7.18 0.44 -11.83
CA LEU A 88 5.91 -0.16 -12.21
C LEU A 88 5.84 -0.47 -13.70
N TRP A 89 6.11 0.50 -14.58
CA TRP A 89 5.99 0.28 -16.03
C TRP A 89 6.87 -0.83 -16.56
N PRO A 90 8.16 -0.96 -16.17
CA PRO A 90 8.96 -2.12 -16.57
C PRO A 90 8.36 -3.46 -16.17
N ILE A 91 7.71 -3.54 -15.01
CA ILE A 91 7.02 -4.77 -14.55
C ILE A 91 5.77 -5.03 -15.40
N LEU A 92 4.96 -4.00 -15.64
CA LEU A 92 3.74 -4.11 -16.45
C LEU A 92 4.06 -4.51 -17.90
N ASP A 93 5.08 -3.88 -18.49
CA ASP A 93 5.54 -4.19 -19.85
C ASP A 93 6.05 -5.64 -19.95
N ALA A 94 6.81 -6.10 -18.95
CA ALA A 94 7.29 -7.49 -18.90
C ALA A 94 6.17 -8.53 -18.72
N LEU A 95 5.02 -8.11 -18.19
CA LEU A 95 3.83 -8.95 -18.01
C LEU A 95 2.78 -8.75 -19.12
N ASP A 96 3.08 -7.92 -20.13
CA ASP A 96 2.15 -7.52 -21.20
C ASP A 96 0.84 -6.89 -20.68
N ILE A 97 0.92 -6.13 -19.58
CA ILE A 97 -0.20 -5.43 -18.98
C ILE A 97 -0.16 -3.95 -19.42
N PRO A 98 -1.30 -3.35 -19.84
CA PRO A 98 -1.34 -1.94 -20.17
C PRO A 98 -0.83 -1.06 -19.02
N ARG A 99 0.07 -0.13 -19.36
CA ARG A 99 0.68 0.78 -18.40
C ARG A 99 -0.38 1.56 -17.63
N CYS A 100 -0.28 1.51 -16.31
CA CYS A 100 -1.15 2.25 -15.41
C CYS A 100 -0.33 2.94 -14.30
N GLY A 101 -0.99 3.76 -13.49
CA GLY A 101 -0.38 4.41 -12.32
C GLY A 101 -0.67 3.68 -11.02
N LEU A 102 0.00 4.08 -9.93
CA LEU A 102 -0.22 3.50 -8.59
C LEU A 102 -1.67 3.60 -8.08
N HIS A 103 -2.49 4.50 -8.66
CA HIS A 103 -3.91 4.58 -8.34
C HIS A 103 -4.72 3.36 -8.81
N ALA A 104 -4.24 2.62 -9.82
CA ALA A 104 -4.89 1.41 -10.29
C ALA A 104 -5.04 0.35 -9.17
N PHE A 105 -4.00 0.14 -8.35
CA PHE A 105 -4.06 -0.78 -7.20
C PHE A 105 -5.19 -0.45 -6.22
N ARG A 106 -5.46 0.84 -6.01
CA ARG A 106 -6.56 1.30 -5.17
C ARG A 106 -7.91 0.92 -5.79
N HIS A 107 -8.05 1.12 -7.09
CA HIS A 107 -9.26 0.74 -7.82
C HIS A 107 -9.46 -0.78 -7.79
N SER A 108 -8.39 -1.56 -7.95
CA SER A 108 -8.44 -3.02 -7.82
C SER A 108 -8.94 -3.46 -6.46
N VAL A 109 -8.45 -2.87 -5.36
CA VAL A 109 -8.97 -3.18 -4.01
C VAL A 109 -10.46 -2.85 -3.89
N ALA A 110 -10.92 -1.74 -4.46
CA ALA A 110 -12.35 -1.39 -4.47
C ALA A 110 -13.18 -2.46 -5.19
N SER A 111 -12.73 -2.87 -6.37
CA SER A 111 -13.38 -3.91 -7.17
C SER A 111 -13.40 -5.24 -6.42
N PHE A 112 -12.28 -5.69 -5.85
CA PHE A 112 -12.23 -6.94 -5.10
C PHE A 112 -13.18 -6.97 -3.89
N ILE A 113 -13.34 -5.85 -3.17
CA ILE A 113 -14.29 -5.78 -2.05
C ILE A 113 -15.72 -6.02 -2.57
N VAL A 114 -16.10 -5.33 -3.65
CA VAL A 114 -17.44 -5.46 -4.24
C VAL A 114 -17.66 -6.86 -4.84
N ASP A 115 -16.67 -7.39 -5.56
CA ASP A 115 -16.73 -8.72 -6.20
C ASP A 115 -16.82 -9.85 -5.17
N ALA A 116 -16.21 -9.67 -3.99
CA ALA A 116 -16.34 -10.58 -2.85
C ALA A 116 -17.70 -10.48 -2.13
N GLY A 117 -18.63 -9.66 -2.63
CA GLY A 117 -19.99 -9.54 -2.10
C GLY A 117 -20.11 -8.59 -0.90
N TYR A 118 -19.06 -7.85 -0.56
CA TYR A 118 -19.13 -6.85 0.51
C TYR A 118 -19.83 -5.58 0.02
N ALA A 119 -20.50 -4.91 0.95
CA ALA A 119 -21.21 -3.68 0.67
C ALA A 119 -20.23 -2.57 0.21
N PRO A 120 -20.59 -1.72 -0.78
CA PRO A 120 -19.73 -0.64 -1.27
C PRO A 120 -19.19 0.30 -0.18
N GLU A 121 -19.90 0.44 0.92
CA GLU A 121 -19.53 1.21 2.10
C GLU A 121 -18.25 0.66 2.77
N VAL A 122 -18.04 -0.67 2.74
CA VAL A 122 -16.80 -1.30 3.22
C VAL A 122 -15.62 -0.86 2.36
N ALA A 123 -15.80 -0.79 1.05
CA ALA A 123 -14.79 -0.25 0.14
C ALA A 123 -14.54 1.23 0.41
N GLN A 124 -15.58 2.04 0.61
CA GLN A 124 -15.43 3.47 0.94
C GLN A 124 -14.64 3.69 2.24
N GLN A 125 -14.92 2.88 3.27
CA GLN A 125 -14.24 2.91 4.56
C GLN A 125 -12.77 2.51 4.42
N GLN A 126 -12.46 1.38 3.77
CA GLN A 126 -11.07 0.95 3.54
C GLN A 126 -10.28 1.98 2.73
N LEU A 127 -10.90 2.48 1.68
CA LEU A 127 -10.27 3.45 0.80
C LEU A 127 -10.26 4.84 1.42
N ARG A 128 -10.89 5.09 2.58
CA ARG A 128 -10.92 6.37 3.31
C ARG A 128 -11.15 7.56 2.33
N HIS A 129 -12.09 7.43 1.40
CA HIS A 129 -12.32 8.44 0.34
C HIS A 129 -12.73 9.78 0.96
N SER A 130 -12.04 10.87 0.60
CA SER A 130 -12.39 12.23 1.03
C SER A 130 -13.43 12.92 0.12
N ASN A 131 -13.73 12.34 -1.06
CA ASN A 131 -14.61 12.94 -2.07
C ASN A 131 -15.83 12.06 -2.36
N ALA A 132 -16.61 11.78 -1.32
CA ALA A 132 -18.01 11.43 -1.48
C ALA A 132 -18.83 12.68 -1.07
N GLN A 133 -19.01 13.61 -2.01
CA GLN A 133 -20.36 14.18 -2.19
C GLN A 133 -21.14 13.01 -2.79
N THR A 134 -21.62 12.06 -2.00
CA THR A 134 -22.82 12.10 -1.18
C THR A 134 -22.66 10.99 -0.12
N THR A 135 -23.61 10.85 0.81
CA THR A 135 -23.63 9.87 1.92
C THR A 135 -23.19 10.48 3.26
N LEU A 136 -23.94 11.53 3.63
CA LEU A 136 -24.19 11.93 5.01
C LEU A 136 -25.20 10.92 5.59
N GLY A 137 -24.85 10.22 6.66
CA GLY A 137 -25.50 8.96 7.07
C GLY A 137 -24.97 7.86 6.16
N TYR A 138 -24.37 6.77 6.63
CA TYR A 138 -25.02 5.79 7.46
C TYR A 138 -23.96 4.93 8.14
N ILE A 139 -24.11 4.80 9.46
CA ILE A 139 -23.86 3.60 10.26
C ILE A 139 -22.39 3.17 10.42
N HIS A 140 -21.95 3.13 11.68
CA HIS A 140 -20.88 2.29 12.19
C HIS A 140 -21.02 0.85 11.63
N LEU A 141 -20.38 0.55 10.51
CA LEU A 141 -20.09 -0.83 10.16
C LEU A 141 -19.09 -1.34 11.21
N ARG A 142 -19.51 -2.37 11.95
CA ARG A 142 -18.74 -3.01 13.02
C ARG A 142 -17.30 -3.26 12.52
N GLY A 143 -16.30 -2.83 13.30
CA GLY A 143 -14.87 -2.83 12.92
C GLY A 143 -14.38 -4.13 12.24
N GLY A 144 -14.93 -5.28 12.64
CA GLY A 144 -14.60 -6.59 12.09
C GLY A 144 -14.91 -6.83 10.61
N ILE A 145 -15.90 -6.15 10.00
CA ILE A 145 -16.27 -6.40 8.59
C ILE A 145 -15.15 -5.94 7.66
N THR A 146 -14.59 -4.76 7.95
CA THR A 146 -13.46 -4.21 7.21
C THR A 146 -12.21 -5.07 7.33
N GLU A 147 -11.97 -5.66 8.49
CA GLU A 147 -10.84 -6.56 8.74
C GLU A 147 -11.01 -7.87 7.99
N GLN A 148 -12.20 -8.49 8.06
CA GLN A 148 -12.52 -9.72 7.35
C GLN A 148 -12.40 -9.55 5.83
N ALA A 149 -12.95 -8.47 5.27
CA ALA A 149 -12.86 -8.19 3.85
C ALA A 149 -11.40 -8.09 3.38
N MET A 150 -10.54 -7.43 4.16
CA MET A 150 -9.12 -7.32 3.81
C MET A 150 -8.35 -8.64 3.97
N ALA A 151 -8.73 -9.48 4.93
CA ALA A 151 -8.18 -10.83 5.06
C ALA A 151 -8.55 -11.72 3.86
N ASP A 152 -9.83 -11.71 3.46
CA ASP A 152 -10.31 -12.49 2.32
C ASP A 152 -9.63 -12.06 1.01
N ILE A 153 -9.45 -10.75 0.80
CA ILE A 153 -8.76 -10.21 -0.37
C ILE A 153 -7.27 -10.56 -0.33
N ALA A 154 -6.61 -10.47 0.82
CA ALA A 154 -5.20 -10.82 0.93
C ALA A 154 -4.97 -12.32 0.62
N ASN A 155 -5.89 -13.19 1.06
CA ASN A 155 -5.87 -14.62 0.78
C ASN A 155 -6.15 -14.91 -0.71
N SER A 156 -7.12 -14.24 -1.32
CA SER A 156 -7.47 -14.45 -2.73
C SER A 156 -6.38 -13.99 -3.70
N LEU A 157 -5.65 -12.93 -3.33
CA LEU A 157 -4.51 -12.41 -4.10
C LEU A 157 -3.30 -13.34 -4.08
N LYS A 158 -3.33 -14.44 -3.31
CA LYS A 158 -2.18 -15.33 -3.09
C LYS A 158 -0.92 -14.50 -2.92
N LEU A 159 -0.93 -13.62 -1.93
CA LEU A 159 0.28 -12.94 -1.45
C LEU A 159 1.20 -14.00 -0.78
N ASP A 160 1.52 -15.06 -1.50
CA ASP A 160 2.61 -15.96 -1.20
C ASP A 160 3.86 -15.12 -1.35
N VAL A 161 4.70 -15.15 -0.32
CA VAL A 161 5.97 -14.44 -0.24
C VAL A 161 6.71 -14.57 -1.57
N VAL A 162 6.63 -13.56 -2.43
CA VAL A 162 7.46 -13.44 -3.62
C VAL A 162 8.84 -13.02 -3.13
N GLY A 163 9.49 -13.95 -2.43
CA GLY A 163 10.92 -13.96 -2.25
C GLY A 163 11.51 -14.15 -3.64
N ARG A 164 12.42 -13.26 -4.03
CA ARG A 164 13.22 -13.48 -5.24
C ARG A 164 13.85 -14.85 -5.10
N ASN A 165 13.41 -15.79 -5.93
CA ASN A 165 14.12 -17.03 -6.13
C ASN A 165 15.51 -16.65 -6.69
N SER A 166 16.51 -16.62 -5.82
CA SER A 166 17.91 -16.60 -6.20
C SER A 166 18.22 -17.94 -6.85
N GLY A 167 18.04 -18.01 -8.17
CA GLY A 167 18.16 -19.24 -8.94
C GLY A 167 18.86 -19.01 -10.29
N LYS A 168 20.14 -19.38 -10.30
CA LYS A 168 21.03 -19.66 -11.45
C LYS A 168 21.61 -18.46 -12.22
N ARG A 169 22.89 -18.21 -11.90
CA ARG A 169 23.95 -17.88 -12.87
C ARG A 169 23.73 -18.69 -14.16
N SER A 170 23.57 -18.00 -15.28
CA SER A 170 23.98 -18.52 -16.58
C SER A 170 25.24 -17.77 -16.98
N GLN A 171 26.39 -18.38 -16.66
CA GLN A 171 27.60 -18.19 -17.46
C GLN A 171 27.33 -18.80 -18.83
N TYR A 172 27.73 -18.10 -19.89
CA TYR A 172 28.15 -18.54 -21.23
C TYR A 172 27.83 -17.39 -22.21
N ILE A 173 28.65 -16.89 -23.14
CA ILE A 173 30.05 -17.05 -23.61
C ILE A 173 30.38 -15.70 -24.32
N GLN A 174 31.67 -15.35 -24.31
CA GLN A 174 32.43 -14.37 -25.11
C GLN A 174 31.71 -13.44 -26.09
#